data_AF-A0A346SID7-F1
#
_entry.id   AF-A0A346SID7-F1
#
_cell.length_a   1.000
_cell.length_b   1.000
_cell.length_c   1.000
_cell.angle_alpha   90.00
_cell.angle_beta   90.00
_cell.angle_gamma   90.00
#
_symmetry.space_group_name_H-M   'P 1'
#
loop_
_entity.id
_entity.type
_entity.pdbx_description
1 polymer ?
#
loop_
_entity_poly.entity_id
_entity_poly.type
_entity_poly.pdbx_seq_one_letter_code
_entity_poly.pdbx_strand_id
1 'polypeptide(L)'
;MDGISAPERGHELYIKGKWFVADLMREAKTVECNLEGRKSYDREVGACFFIMQDGRRVDPQAETVKAGLARDCHRYSGGRYKKFETDASRALPLPGYY
;
A
#
# COMPACT_ATOMS: atom_id res chain seq x y z
N MET A 1 -2.87 -7.01 0.55
CA MET A 1 -2.96 -5.63 1.07
C MET A 1 -4.15 -4.97 0.39
N ASP A 2 -4.99 -4.27 1.14
CA ASP A 2 -6.27 -3.73 0.69
C ASP A 2 -6.37 -2.24 1.04
N GLY A 3 -7.04 -1.44 0.21
CA GLY A 3 -7.27 -0.01 0.48
C GLY A 3 -6.34 0.99 -0.21
N ILE A 4 -5.36 0.57 -0.99
CA ILE A 4 -4.62 1.46 -1.91
C ILE A 4 -4.71 0.93 -3.34
N SER A 5 -4.65 1.84 -4.31
CA SER A 5 -4.45 1.49 -5.71
C SER A 5 -3.03 1.87 -6.12
N ALA A 6 -2.25 0.86 -6.51
CA ALA A 6 -0.95 1.04 -7.12
C ALA A 6 -1.05 0.78 -8.63
N PRO A 7 -0.22 1.41 -9.46
CA PRO A 7 -0.25 1.18 -10.90
C PRO A 7 0.04 -0.28 -11.26
N GLU A 8 -0.68 -0.82 -12.25
CA GLU A 8 -0.51 -2.19 -12.72
C GLU A 8 0.66 -2.35 -13.70
N ARG A 9 0.97 -3.60 -14.04
CA ARG A 9 1.99 -3.95 -15.04
C ARG A 9 1.72 -3.20 -16.35
N GLY A 10 2.74 -2.49 -16.84
CA GLY A 10 2.66 -1.67 -18.06
C GLY A 10 2.66 -0.16 -17.78
N HIS A 11 2.35 0.25 -16.55
CA HIS A 11 2.52 1.64 -16.12
C HIS A 11 3.99 1.94 -15.77
N GLU A 12 4.49 3.14 -16.09
CA GLU A 12 5.89 3.55 -15.89
C GLU A 12 6.37 3.39 -14.43
N LEU A 13 5.48 3.68 -13.48
CA LEU A 13 5.76 3.61 -12.04
C LEU A 13 5.64 2.19 -11.45
N TYR A 14 5.20 1.19 -12.20
CA TYR A 14 4.99 -0.18 -11.70
C TYR A 14 6.26 -0.77 -11.08
N ILE A 15 7.38 -0.72 -11.81
CA ILE A 15 8.66 -1.28 -11.36
C ILE A 15 9.18 -0.52 -10.13
N LYS A 16 9.01 0.81 -10.12
CA LYS A 16 9.43 1.65 -9.00
C LYS A 16 8.63 1.33 -7.73
N GLY A 17 7.30 1.21 -7.83
CA GLY A 17 6.43 0.82 -6.72
C GLY A 17 6.78 -0.55 -6.16
N LYS A 18 7.02 -1.53 -7.04
CA LYS A 18 7.42 -2.89 -6.63
C LYS A 18 8.72 -2.88 -5.81
N TRP A 19 9.76 -2.21 -6.31
CA TRP A 19 11.06 -2.21 -5.64
C TRP A 19 11.04 -1.37 -4.35
N PHE A 20 10.27 -0.29 -4.31
CA PHE A 20 10.11 0.52 -3.11
C PHE A 20 9.61 -0.31 -1.92
N VAL A 21 8.53 -1.08 -2.10
CA VAL A 21 8.01 -1.95 -1.03
C VAL A 21 8.99 -3.08 -0.69
N ALA A 22 9.68 -3.63 -1.70
CA ALA A 22 10.69 -4.66 -1.48
C ALA A 22 11.88 -4.16 -0.66
N ASP A 23 12.28 -2.90 -0.85
CA ASP A 23 13.36 -2.26 -0.10
C ASP A 23 12.93 -2.05 1.37
N LEU A 24 11.74 -1.47 1.59
CA LEU A 24 11.17 -1.33 2.94
C LEU A 24 11.08 -2.68 3.68
N MET A 25 10.75 -3.75 2.98
CA MET A 25 10.70 -5.10 3.54
C MET A 25 12.10 -5.65 3.87
N ARG A 26 13.13 -5.33 3.08
CA ARG A 26 14.52 -5.74 3.35
C ARG A 26 15.11 -5.02 4.55
N GLU A 27 14.73 -3.76 4.76
CA GLU A 27 15.12 -2.97 5.93
C GLU A 27 14.38 -3.40 7.21
N ALA A 28 13.19 -4.00 7.06
CA ALA A 28 12.40 -4.49 8.17
C ALA A 28 13.08 -5.66 8.89
N LYS A 29 12.99 -5.65 10.22
CA LYS A 29 13.37 -6.77 11.08
C LYS A 29 12.35 -7.90 11.03
N THR A 30 11.06 -7.57 11.04
CA THR A 30 9.96 -8.54 10.94
C THR A 30 8.72 -7.91 10.29
N VAL A 31 7.79 -8.74 9.83
CA VAL A 31 6.50 -8.34 9.27
C VAL A 31 5.40 -8.86 10.17
N GLU A 32 4.55 -7.96 10.65
CA GLU A 32 3.38 -8.28 11.47
C GLU A 32 2.10 -8.02 10.66
N CYS A 33 1.33 -9.07 10.38
CA CYS A 33 0.06 -8.95 9.68
C CYS A 33 -1.10 -9.27 10.62
N ASN A 34 -2.08 -8.37 10.68
CA ASN A 34 -3.35 -8.62 11.34
C ASN A 34 -4.40 -8.97 10.28
N LEU A 35 -4.87 -10.22 10.29
CA LEU A 35 -5.89 -10.70 9.37
C LEU A 35 -7.27 -10.31 9.93
N GLU A 36 -8.05 -9.56 9.17
CA GLU A 36 -9.37 -9.05 9.61
C GLU A 36 -10.48 -10.12 9.49
N GLY A 37 -10.13 -11.37 9.16
CA GLY A 37 -11.10 -12.47 8.99
C GLY A 37 -12.03 -12.33 7.79
N ARG A 38 -11.85 -11.30 6.94
CA ARG A 38 -12.62 -11.08 5.71
C ARG A 38 -11.87 -11.68 4.53
N LYS A 39 -12.55 -12.49 3.70
CA LYS A 39 -12.00 -13.01 2.44
C LYS A 39 -12.46 -12.15 1.26
N SER A 40 -11.55 -11.84 0.34
CA SER A 40 -11.85 -11.27 -0.98
C SER A 40 -11.29 -12.17 -2.07
N TYR A 41 -12.17 -12.77 -2.90
CA TYR A 41 -11.78 -13.71 -3.98
C TYR A 41 -10.79 -14.81 -3.51
N ASP A 42 -11.05 -15.38 -2.32
CA ASP A 42 -10.24 -16.37 -1.57
C ASP A 42 -8.98 -15.88 -0.82
N ARG A 43 -8.66 -14.58 -0.90
CA ARG A 43 -7.54 -13.98 -0.14
C ARG A 43 -8.02 -13.40 1.19
N GLU A 44 -7.35 -13.72 2.29
CA GLU A 44 -7.59 -13.04 3.56
C GLU A 44 -7.13 -11.58 3.49
N VAL A 45 -8.04 -10.68 3.83
CA VAL A 45 -7.77 -9.24 3.90
C VAL A 45 -7.18 -8.96 5.28
N GLY A 46 -5.98 -8.39 5.29
CA GLY A 46 -5.31 -7.97 6.50
C GLY A 46 -4.39 -6.78 6.27
N ALA A 47 -4.17 -6.03 7.34
CA ALA A 47 -3.19 -4.95 7.37
C ALA A 47 -1.85 -5.53 7.83
N CYS A 48 -0.82 -5.39 7.01
CA CYS A 48 0.55 -5.78 7.34
C CYS A 48 1.36 -4.54 7.71
N PHE A 49 2.23 -4.69 8.68
CA PHE A 49 3.13 -3.66 9.17
C PHE A 49 4.54 -4.21 9.19
N PHE A 50 5.49 -3.36 8.85
CA PHE A 50 6.91 -3.68 8.93
C PHE A 50 7.46 -3.13 10.23
N ILE A 51 8.11 -3.99 11.00
CA ILE A 51 8.81 -3.61 12.23
C ILE A 51 10.25 -3.40 11.85
N MET A 52 10.70 -2.15 11.90
CA MET A 52 12.06 -1.73 11.58
C MET A 52 13.05 -2.21 12.65
N GLN A 53 14.35 -2.17 12.33
CA GLN A 53 15.38 -2.58 13.27
C GLN A 53 15.40 -1.76 14.57
N ASP A 54 15.02 -0.48 14.49
CA ASP A 54 14.88 0.44 15.62
C ASP A 54 13.55 0.29 16.39
N GLY A 55 12.72 -0.69 16.01
CA GLY A 55 11.44 -0.97 16.64
C GLY A 55 10.27 -0.13 16.11
N ARG A 56 10.50 0.78 15.15
CA ARG A 56 9.41 1.55 14.54
C ARG A 56 8.48 0.62 13.77
N ARG A 57 7.17 0.84 13.95
CA ARG A 57 6.12 0.17 13.18
C ARG A 57 5.72 1.02 11.98
N VAL A 58 5.93 0.49 10.80
CA VAL A 58 5.71 1.16 9.51
C VAL A 58 4.58 0.48 8.75
N ASP A 59 3.64 1.27 8.24
CA ASP A 59 2.61 0.78 7.34
C ASP A 59 3.10 0.94 5.88
N PRO A 60 3.45 -0.16 5.18
CA PRO A 60 3.96 -0.08 3.82
C PRO A 60 2.96 0.53 2.85
N GLN A 61 1.65 0.42 3.10
CA GLN A 61 0.64 1.04 2.24
C GLN A 61 0.68 2.57 2.40
N ALA A 62 0.78 3.05 3.63
CA ALA A 62 0.92 4.47 3.91
C ALA A 62 2.20 5.03 3.30
N GLU A 63 3.34 4.35 3.44
CA GLU A 63 4.61 4.81 2.86
C GLU A 63 4.58 4.83 1.33
N THR A 64 3.93 3.84 0.71
CA THR A 64 3.79 3.80 -0.75
C THR A 64 2.94 4.97 -1.27
N VAL A 65 1.88 5.35 -0.54
CA VAL A 65 1.07 6.53 -0.86
C VAL A 65 1.87 7.83 -0.66
N LYS A 66 2.60 7.96 0.45
CA LYS A 66 3.49 9.12 0.70
C LYS A 66 4.55 9.29 -0.39
N ALA A 67 5.09 8.17 -0.89
CA ALA A 67 6.08 8.16 -1.96
C ALA A 67 5.50 8.50 -3.35
N GLY A 68 4.18 8.68 -3.48
CA GLY A 68 3.52 8.93 -4.76
C GLY A 68 3.50 7.70 -5.68
N LEU A 69 3.61 6.50 -5.10
CA LEU A 69 3.65 5.23 -5.84
C LEU A 69 2.34 4.44 -5.73
N ALA A 70 1.41 4.93 -4.92
CA ALA A 70 0.04 4.45 -4.83
C ALA A 70 -0.89 5.61 -4.45
N ARG A 71 -2.20 5.38 -4.56
CA ARG A 71 -3.28 6.31 -4.23
C ARG A 71 -4.25 5.69 -3.23
N ASP A 72 -4.87 6.50 -2.38
CA ASP A 72 -5.93 6.01 -1.50
C ASP A 72 -7.10 5.49 -2.34
N CYS A 73 -7.53 4.26 -2.04
CA CYS A 73 -8.71 3.71 -2.65
C CYS A 73 -9.89 3.80 -1.68
N HIS A 74 -10.56 4.96 -1.68
CA HIS A 74 -11.61 5.29 -0.72
C HIS A 74 -12.69 4.20 -0.56
N ARG A 75 -13.04 3.50 -1.65
CA ARG A 75 -14.02 2.39 -1.65
C ARG A 75 -13.64 1.25 -0.69
N TYR A 76 -12.35 0.94 -0.58
CA TYR A 76 -11.84 -0.17 0.23
C TYR A 76 -11.21 0.31 1.54
N SER A 77 -10.52 1.46 1.53
CA SER A 77 -9.86 2.01 2.72
C SER A 77 -10.76 2.84 3.62
N GLY A 78 -11.91 3.31 3.12
CA GLY A 78 -12.72 4.34 3.78
C GLY A 78 -12.02 5.69 3.91
N GLY A 79 -10.95 5.96 3.13
CA GLY A 79 -10.17 7.19 3.22
C GLY A 79 -8.96 7.12 4.15
N ARG A 80 -8.61 5.93 4.67
CA ARG A 80 -7.51 5.73 5.64
C ARG A 80 -6.20 6.38 5.19
N TYR A 81 -5.89 6.33 3.90
CA TYR A 81 -4.63 6.82 3.35
C TYR A 81 -4.72 8.20 2.69
N LYS A 82 -5.92 8.80 2.62
CA LYS A 82 -6.14 10.12 1.99
C LYS A 82 -5.21 11.20 2.54
N LYS A 83 -4.96 11.17 3.86
CA LYS A 83 -4.05 12.11 4.54
C LYS A 83 -2.58 11.99 4.12
N PHE A 84 -2.21 10.92 3.44
CA PHE A 84 -0.86 10.66 2.95
C PHE A 84 -0.70 10.96 1.45
N GLU A 85 -1.80 11.27 0.74
CA GLU A 85 -1.75 11.53 -0.69
C GLU A 85 -1.00 12.83 -1.02
N THR A 86 0.00 12.71 -1.88
CA THR A 86 0.69 13.82 -2.56
C THR A 86 0.02 14.13 -3.91
N ASP A 87 0.43 15.21 -4.59
CA ASP A 87 -0.06 15.49 -5.95
C ASP A 87 0.28 14.35 -6.93
N ALA A 88 1.48 13.76 -6.80
CA ALA A 88 1.88 12.59 -7.58
C ALA A 88 0.98 11.38 -7.30
N SER A 89 0.64 11.12 -6.03
CA SER A 89 -0.28 10.06 -5.64
C SER A 89 -1.67 10.27 -6.25
N ARG A 90 -2.22 11.50 -6.17
CA ARG A 90 -3.54 11.84 -6.73
C ARG A 90 -3.61 11.72 -8.25
N ALA A 91 -2.49 11.91 -8.94
CA ALA A 91 -2.40 11.77 -10.40
C ALA A 91 -2.45 10.31 -10.88
N LEU A 92 -2.24 9.33 -9.98
CA LEU A 92 -2.31 7.92 -10.34
C LEU A 92 -3.73 7.49 -10.70
N PRO A 93 -3.88 6.55 -11.65
CA PRO A 93 -5.18 6.02 -12.03
C PRO A 93 -5.82 5.29 -10.85
N LEU A 94 -7.12 5.46 -10.69
CA LEU A 94 -7.95 4.56 -9.88
C LEU A 94 -8.55 3.49 -10.80
N PRO A 95 -8.83 2.28 -10.29
CA PRO A 95 -9.57 1.29 -11.05
C PRO A 95 -10.92 1.89 -11.47
N GLY A 96 -11.32 1.66 -12.72
CA GLY A 96 -12.66 2.04 -13.18
C GLY A 96 -13.68 1.21 -12.42
N TYR A 97 -14.29 1.79 -11.39
CA TYR A 97 -15.45 1.22 -10.72
C TYR A 97 -16.66 1.47 -11.62
N TYR A 98 -16.88 0.57 -12.57
CA TYR A 98 -18.16 0.45 -13.26
C TYR A 98 -19.24 -0.07 -12.30
#